data_AF-A0A1G8JS35-F1
#
_entry.id   AF-A0A1G8JS35-F1
#
_cell.length_a   1.000
_cell.length_b   1.000
_cell.length_c   1.000
_cell.angle_alpha   90.00
_cell.angle_beta   90.00
_cell.angle_gamma   90.00
#
_symmetry.space_group_name_H-M   'P 1'
#
loop_
_entity.id
_entity.type
_entity.pdbx_description
1 polymer ?
#
loop_
_entity_poly.entity_id
_entity_poly.type
_entity_poly.pdbx_seq_one_letter_code
_entity_poly.pdbx_strand_id
1 'polypeptide(L)' 'MAGIEKRTGPRGTTYRVYWREGGGRAGARDSETCDDKGTARRFKGLVEAGGERRPGGYPKGCR' A
#
# COMPACT_ATOMS: atom_id res chain seq x y z
N MET A 1 -5.64 7.48 -5.67
CA MET A 1 -5.92 6.12 -6.14
C MET A 1 -4.75 5.23 -5.79
N ALA A 2 -4.99 4.24 -4.94
CA ALA A 2 -3.98 3.30 -4.51
C ALA A 2 -3.69 2.26 -5.59
N GLY A 3 -2.44 1.85 -5.73
CA GLY A 3 -1.98 0.82 -6.66
C GLY A 3 -1.09 -0.21 -5.97
N ILE A 4 -0.89 -1.36 -6.60
CA ILE A 4 0.03 -2.41 -6.13
C ILE A 4 1.10 -2.64 -7.20
N GLU A 5 2.35 -2.50 -6.80
CA GLU A 5 3.53 -2.77 -7.59
C GLU A 5 4.17 -4.08 -7.08
N LYS A 6 4.25 -5.10 -7.94
CA LYS A 6 5.01 -6.33 -7.62
C LYS A 6 6.50 -6.04 -7.78
N ARG A 7 7.30 -6.37 -6.77
CA ARG A 7 8.76 -6.28 -6.80
C ARG A 7 9.35 -7.66 -6.57
N THR A 8 10.10 -8.16 -7.55
CA THR A 8 10.85 -9.41 -7.41
C THR A 8 12.31 -9.07 -7.22
N GLY A 9 12.90 -9.48 -6.11
CA GLY A 9 14.32 -9.31 -5.83
C GLY A 9 14.99 -10.64 -5.45
N PRO A 10 16.31 -10.64 -5.23
CA PRO A 10 17.05 -11.85 -4.87
C PRO A 10 16.61 -12.48 -3.54
N ARG A 11 15.89 -11.75 -2.69
CA ARG A 11 15.34 -12.24 -1.40
C ARG A 11 13.88 -12.70 -1.48
N GLY A 12 13.25 -12.66 -2.65
CA GLY A 12 11.86 -13.07 -2.85
C GLY A 12 11.00 -12.01 -3.55
N THR A 13 9.70 -12.30 -3.60
CA THR A 13 8.69 -11.39 -4.15
C THR A 13 8.05 -10.57 -3.02
N THR A 14 7.99 -9.26 -3.18
CA THR A 14 7.26 -8.34 -2.32
C THR A 14 6.25 -7.52 -3.12
N TYR A 15 5.28 -6.93 -2.44
CA TYR A 15 4.17 -6.19 -3.04
C TYR A 15 4.10 -4.81 -2.41
N ARG A 16 4.48 -3.77 -3.15
CA ARG A 16 4.40 -2.39 -2.70
C ARG A 16 3.05 -1.79 -3.03
N VAL A 17 2.27 -1.45 -2.02
CA VAL A 17 1.07 -0.62 -2.17
C VAL A 17 1.51 0.84 -2.18
N TYR A 18 1.13 1.62 -3.20
CA TYR A 18 1.44 3.04 -3.30
C TYR A 18 0.17 3.85 -3.47
N TRP A 19 0.07 5.02 -2.85
CA TRP A 19 -1.07 5.92 -2.96
C TRP A 19 -0.65 7.38 -2.89
N ARG A 20 -1.62 8.28 -3.04
CA ARG A 20 -1.46 9.72 -2.81
C ARG A 20 -2.48 10.16 -1.77
N GLU A 21 -2.02 10.81 -0.71
CA GLU A 21 -2.91 11.27 0.36
C GLU A 21 -4.04 12.16 -0.17
N GLY A 22 -5.29 11.84 0.21
CA GLY A 22 -6.47 12.54 -0.27
C GLY A 22 -6.81 12.28 -1.75
N GLY A 23 -6.15 11.33 -2.41
CA GLY A 23 -6.48 10.84 -3.75
C GLY A 23 -6.15 11.78 -4.91
N GLY A 24 -5.79 13.03 -4.64
CA GLY A 24 -5.49 14.06 -5.64
C GLY A 24 -4.04 14.08 -6.10
N ARG A 25 -3.76 14.83 -7.18
CA ARG A 25 -2.39 15.06 -7.70
C ARG A 25 -1.52 15.88 -6.74
N ALA A 26 -2.13 16.74 -5.93
CA ALA A 26 -1.45 17.53 -4.90
C ALA A 26 -1.13 16.73 -3.63
N GLY A 27 -1.72 15.53 -3.48
CA GLY A 27 -1.48 14.64 -2.35
C GLY A 27 -0.04 14.15 -2.29
N ALA A 28 0.52 14.11 -1.08
CA ALA A 28 1.81 13.49 -0.81
C ALA A 28 1.78 12.02 -1.25
N ARG A 29 2.86 11.56 -1.88
CA ARG A 29 3.00 10.15 -2.26
C ARG A 29 3.43 9.37 -1.02
N ASP A 30 2.71 8.30 -0.71
CA ASP A 30 3.06 7.36 0.33
C ASP A 30 2.97 5.92 -0.21
N SER A 31 3.63 4.99 0.47
CA SER A 31 3.64 3.59 0.10
C SER A 31 3.98 2.69 1.27
N GLU A 32 3.48 1.46 1.22
CA GLU A 32 3.79 0.39 2.16
C GLU A 32 4.17 -0.87 1.40
N THR A 33 5.12 -1.65 1.92
CA THR A 33 5.52 -2.91 1.28
C THR A 33 5.00 -4.08 2.10
N CYS A 34 4.29 -4.99 1.45
CA CYS A 34 3.77 -6.22 2.03
C CYS A 34 4.51 -7.43 1.45
N ASP A 35 4.67 -8.49 2.23
CA ASP A 35 5.30 -9.74 1.76
C ASP A 35 4.34 -10.61 0.92
N ASP A 36 3.02 -10.49 1.17
CA ASP A 36 1.97 -11.27 0.49
C ASP A 36 1.05 -10.36 -0.37
N LYS A 37 0.72 -10.84 -1.57
CA LYS A 37 -0.25 -10.23 -2.49
C LYS A 37 -1.64 -10.11 -1.87
N GLY A 38 -2.10 -11.12 -1.14
CA GLY A 38 -3.39 -11.14 -0.46
C GLY A 38 -3.48 -10.03 0.57
N THR A 39 -2.42 -9.87 1.36
CA THR A 39 -2.35 -8.79 2.35
C THR A 39 -2.22 -7.42 1.71
N ALA A 40 -1.44 -7.27 0.63
CA ALA A 40 -1.36 -6.04 -0.15
C ALA A 40 -2.73 -5.62 -0.72
N ARG A 41 -3.54 -6.57 -1.19
CA ARG A 41 -4.91 -6.31 -1.66
C ARG A 41 -5.83 -5.83 -0.54
N ARG A 42 -5.79 -6.48 0.63
CA ARG A 42 -6.56 -6.05 1.81
C ARG A 42 -6.15 -4.65 2.24
N PHE A 43 -4.85 -4.39 2.33
CA PHE A 43 -4.31 -3.09 2.71
C PHE A 43 -4.70 -1.99 1.71
N LYS A 44 -4.60 -2.25 0.39
CA LYS A 44 -5.09 -1.33 -0.65
C LYS A 44 -6.55 -0.94 -0.40
N GLY A 45 -7.42 -1.92 -0.14
CA GLY A 45 -8.85 -1.66 0.12
C GLY A 45 -9.07 -0.78 1.35
N LEU A 46 -8.28 -0.97 2.41
CA LEU A 46 -8.33 -0.11 3.60
C LEU A 46 -7.86 1.32 3.31
N VAL A 47 -6.80 1.48 2.51
CA VAL A 47 -6.31 2.78 2.08
C VAL A 47 -7.37 3.51 1.26
N GLU A 48 -8.01 2.83 0.32
CA GLU A 48 -9.09 3.40 -0.50
C GLU A 48 -10.31 3.76 0.35
N ALA A 49 -10.75 2.88 1.25
CA ALA A 49 -11.86 3.13 2.17
C ALA A 49 -11.58 4.29 3.15
N GLY A 50 -10.31 4.49 3.51
CA GLY A 50 -9.85 5.59 4.37
C GLY A 50 -9.64 6.92 3.64
N GLY A 51 -10.09 7.06 2.40
CA GLY A 51 -9.90 8.29 1.62
C GLY A 51 -8.46 8.47 1.15
N GLU A 52 -7.82 7.37 0.74
CA GLU A 52 -6.44 7.33 0.26
C GLU A 52 -5.44 7.71 1.36
N ARG A 53 -5.67 7.20 2.57
CA ARG A 53 -4.84 7.45 3.74
C ARG A 53 -4.36 6.13 4.33
N ARG A 54 -3.19 6.15 4.96
CA ARG A 54 -2.71 5.01 5.73
C ARG A 54 -3.73 4.64 6.81
N PRO A 55 -4.22 3.39 6.88
CA PRO A 55 -5.07 2.95 7.97
C PRO A 55 -4.33 3.05 9.30
N GLY A 56 -4.94 3.72 10.28
CA GLY A 56 -4.38 3.87 11.62
C GLY A 56 -4.22 2.52 12.31
N GLY A 57 -3.07 2.29 12.95
CA GLY A 57 -2.78 1.04 13.67
C GLY A 57 -2.31 -0.12 12.79
N TYR A 58 -2.17 0.07 11.46
CA TYR A 58 -1.68 -0.99 10.59
C TYR A 58 -0.13 -1.06 10.64
N PRO A 59 0.45 -2.19 11.09
CA PRO A 59 1.90 -2.32 11.24
C PRO A 59 2.62 -2.20 9.88
N LYS A 60 3.85 -1.69 9.92
CA LYS A 60 4.75 -1.68 8.75
C LYS A 60 5.04 -3.13 8.32
N GLY A 61 5.15 -3.35 7.02
CA GLY A 61 5.29 -4.70 6.45
C GLY A 61 3.96 -5.41 6.17
N CYS A 62 2.82 -4.77 6.51
CA CYS A 62 1.50 -5.39 6.41
C CYS A 62 1.46 -6.76 7.13
N ARG A 63 2.06 -6.85 8.32
CA ARG A 63 2.30 -8.11 9.04
C ARG A 63 1.27 -8.36 10.15
#